data_AF-A0A3D4BGD5-F1
#
_entry.id   AF-A0A3D4BGD5-F1
#
_cell.length_a   1.000
_cell.length_b   1.000
_cell.length_c   1.000
_cell.angle_alpha   90.00
_cell.angle_beta   90.00
_cell.angle_gamma   90.00
#
_symmetry.space_group_name_H-M   'P 1'
#
loop_
_entity.id
_entity.type
_entity.pdbx_description
1 polymer ?
#
loop_
_entity_poly.entity_id
_entity_poly.type
_entity_poly.pdbx_seq_one_letter_code
_entity_poly.pdbx_strand_id
1 'polypeptide(L)' 'KSTLLSKGSFNQETAGKWIFVVNGTNAERRNIKLGRENPLYYEVLDGLKVGEKVVTSTYKDYQEVAVLNLE' A
#
# COMPACT_ATOMS: atom_id res chain seq x y z
N LYS A 1 4.04 -18.14 -8.39
CA LYS A 1 4.96 -17.08 -7.89
C LYS A 1 4.17 -16.23 -6.91
N SER A 2 4.53 -16.22 -5.63
CA SER A 2 3.87 -15.36 -4.65
C SER A 2 4.40 -13.94 -4.77
N THR A 3 3.52 -12.94 -4.70
CA THR A 3 3.92 -11.53 -4.66
C THR A 3 4.20 -11.17 -3.21
N LEU A 4 5.42 -10.70 -2.93
CA LEU A 4 5.80 -10.21 -1.61
C LEU A 4 5.55 -8.71 -1.55
N LEU A 5 4.86 -8.28 -0.50
CA LEU A 5 4.55 -6.89 -0.22
C LEU A 5 5.36 -6.43 0.99
N SER A 6 6.12 -5.36 0.87
CA SER A 6 6.87 -4.81 2.01
C SER A 6 5.92 -4.42 3.15
N LYS A 7 6.31 -4.74 4.39
CA LYS A 7 5.46 -4.57 5.58
C LYS A 7 4.95 -3.14 5.74
N GLY A 8 5.82 -2.17 5.47
CA GLY A 8 5.49 -0.75 5.43
C GLY A 8 4.71 -0.27 6.67
N SER A 9 4.07 0.89 6.54
CA SER A 9 3.17 1.43 7.57
C SER A 9 1.71 1.49 7.14
N PHE A 10 1.40 1.21 5.87
CA PHE A 10 0.02 1.22 5.34
C PHE A 10 -0.95 0.32 6.12
N ASN A 11 -0.46 -0.79 6.70
CA ASN A 11 -1.28 -1.73 7.46
C ASN A 11 -1.86 -1.10 8.75
N GLN A 12 -1.20 -0.08 9.33
CA GLN A 12 -1.67 0.56 10.56
C GLN A 12 -3.06 1.20 10.40
N GLU A 13 -3.38 1.68 9.19
CA GLU A 13 -4.64 2.38 8.92
C GLU A 13 -5.64 1.51 8.15
N THR A 14 -5.14 0.59 7.32
CA THR A 14 -5.97 -0.31 6.50
C THR A 14 -6.33 -1.61 7.17
N ALA A 15 -5.63 -1.97 8.25
CA ALA A 15 -5.60 -3.31 8.84
C ALA A 15 -5.36 -4.41 7.79
N GLY A 16 -4.64 -4.08 6.71
CA GLY A 16 -4.21 -5.04 5.68
C GLY A 16 -5.34 -5.49 4.76
N LYS A 17 -6.48 -4.80 4.80
CA LYS A 17 -7.67 -5.13 3.99
C LYS A 17 -7.59 -4.59 2.56
N TRP A 18 -6.86 -3.50 2.36
CA TRP A 18 -6.75 -2.82 1.09
C TRP A 18 -5.45 -2.02 1.00
N ILE A 19 -5.03 -1.69 -0.21
CA ILE A 19 -3.84 -0.89 -0.49
C ILE A 19 -4.09 0.05 -1.68
N PHE A 20 -3.33 1.12 -1.78
CA PHE A 20 -3.33 1.95 -2.98
C PHE A 20 -2.37 1.38 -4.02
N VAL A 21 -2.90 1.09 -5.21
CA VAL A 21 -2.14 0.67 -6.38
C VAL A 21 -1.92 1.86 -7.30
N VAL A 22 -0.67 2.15 -7.61
CA VAL A 22 -0.27 3.28 -8.45
C VAL A 22 -0.33 2.86 -9.92
N ASN A 23 -1.14 3.57 -10.69
CA ASN A 23 -1.34 3.37 -12.12
C ASN A 23 -0.96 4.66 -12.87
N GLY A 24 0.35 4.82 -13.12
CA GLY A 24 0.91 6.04 -13.70
C GLY A 24 0.87 7.20 -12.72
N THR A 25 -0.07 8.13 -12.91
CA THR A 25 -0.21 9.35 -12.11
C THR A 25 -1.27 9.26 -11.02
N ASN A 26 -2.10 8.21 -11.03
CA ASN A 26 -3.17 8.04 -10.05
C ASN A 26 -2.90 6.82 -9.18
N ALA A 27 -3.47 6.82 -7.97
CA ALA A 27 -3.46 5.67 -7.09
C ALA A 27 -4.90 5.25 -6.77
N GLU A 28 -5.22 3.99 -7.02
CA GLU A 28 -6.56 3.45 -6.81
C GLU A 28 -6.60 2.50 -5.61
N ARG A 29 -7.67 2.59 -4.82
CA ARG A 29 -7.86 1.71 -3.66
C ARG A 29 -8.23 0.32 -4.16
N ARG A 30 -7.45 -0.68 -3.77
CA ARG A 30 -7.72 -2.08 -4.11
C ARG A 30 -7.77 -2.94 -2.86
N ASN A 31 -8.81 -3.75 -2.76
CA ASN A 31 -8.90 -4.75 -1.72
C ASN A 31 -7.87 -5.85 -2.00
N ILE A 32 -7.13 -6.24 -0.96
CA ILE A 32 -6.10 -7.26 -1.06
C ILE A 32 -6.31 -8.30 0.02
N LYS A 33 -5.81 -9.51 -0.25
CA LYS A 33 -5.77 -10.57 0.75
C LYS A 33 -4.33 -10.87 1.08
N LEU A 34 -3.95 -10.59 2.32
CA LEU A 34 -2.63 -10.91 2.84
C LEU A 34 -2.66 -12.29 3.49
N GLY A 35 -1.55 -13.01 3.35
CA GLY A 35 -1.32 -14.35 3.88
C GLY A 35 -0.26 -14.33 4.96
N ARG A 36 0.71 -15.24 4.84
CA ARG A 36 1.82 -15.34 5.78
C ARG A 36 2.60 -14.03 5.82
N GLU A 37 3.00 -13.61 7.02
CA GLU A 37 3.83 -12.44 7.19
C GLU A 37 5.15 -12.80 7.87
N ASN A 38 6.17 -12.01 7.56
CA ASN A 38 7.42 -11.98 8.31
C ASN A 38 7.68 -10.52 8.75
N PRO A 39 8.78 -10.24 9.47
CA PRO A 39 9.07 -8.88 9.93
C PRO A 39 9.27 -7.85 8.81
N LEU A 40 9.51 -8.27 7.58
CA LEU A 40 9.83 -7.39 6.44
C LEU A 40 8.76 -7.38 5.35
N TYR A 41 7.97 -8.45 5.21
CA TYR A 41 7.07 -8.68 4.08
C TYR A 41 5.78 -9.41 4.48
N TYR A 42 4.72 -9.12 3.74
CA TYR A 42 3.49 -9.90 3.65
C TYR A 42 3.50 -10.71 2.35
N GLU A 43 3.01 -11.94 2.43
CA GLU A 43 2.59 -12.68 1.26
C GLU A 43 1.25 -12.13 0.77
N VAL A 44 1.15 -11.76 -0.50
CA VAL A 44 -0.12 -11.41 -1.12
C VAL A 44 -0.74 -12.65 -1.73
N LEU A 45 -1.92 -13.01 -1.24
CA LEU A 45 -2.72 -14.13 -1.73
C LEU A 45 -3.66 -13.72 -2.86
N ASP A 46 -4.18 -12.49 -2.82
CA ASP A 46 -5.10 -11.97 -3.83
C ASP A 46 -5.11 -10.43 -3.89
N GLY A 47 -5.55 -9.88 -5.02
CA GLY A 47 -5.76 -8.44 -5.19
C GLY A 47 -4.57 -7.62 -5.71
N LEU A 48 -3.37 -8.21 -5.84
CA LEU A 48 -2.22 -7.57 -6.50
C LEU A 48 -1.57 -8.50 -7.51
N LYS A 49 -1.12 -7.93 -8.62
CA LYS A 49 -0.32 -8.62 -9.62
C LYS A 49 1.17 -8.32 -9.45
N VAL A 50 1.99 -9.26 -9.89
CA VAL A 50 3.46 -9.07 -9.92
C VAL A 50 3.78 -7.87 -10.81
N GLY A 51 4.57 -6.93 -10.27
CA GLY A 51 5.01 -5.73 -10.98
C GLY A 51 4.11 -4.51 -10.79
N GLU A 52 2.96 -4.64 -10.11
CA GLU A 52 2.17 -3.47 -9.71
C GLU A 52 2.92 -2.64 -8.66
N LYS A 53 2.86 -1.32 -8.81
CA LYS A 53 3.41 -0.38 -7.83
C LYS A 53 2.34 -0.09 -6.80
N VAL A 54 2.73 -0.06 -5.53
CA VAL A 54 1.81 0.14 -4.42
C VAL A 54 2.38 1.11 -3.41
N VAL A 55 1.51 1.79 -2.69
CA VAL A 55 1.90 2.66 -1.59
C VAL A 55 1.92 1.86 -0.29
N THR A 56 3.11 1.61 0.24
CA THR A 56 3.30 0.95 1.54
C THR A 56 3.63 1.92 2.68
N SER A 57 3.80 3.21 2.37
CA SER A 57 4.03 4.27 3.35
C SER A 57 2.78 4.53 4.21
N THR A 58 2.96 5.29 5.29
CA THR A 58 1.86 5.67 6.17
C THR A 58 0.85 6.54 5.42
N TYR A 59 -0.44 6.34 5.68
CA TYR A 59 -1.49 7.12 5.03
C TYR A 59 -1.82 8.44 5.73
N LYS A 60 -1.39 8.63 6.97
CA LYS A 60 -1.44 9.94 7.66
C LYS A 60 -0.84 11.09 6.86
N ASP A 61 0.28 10.84 6.18
CA ASP A 61 0.95 11.88 5.37
C ASP A 61 0.04 12.37 4.24
N TYR A 62 -0.82 11.51 3.69
CA TYR A 62 -1.78 11.88 2.64
C TYR A 62 -2.96 12.72 3.16
N GLN A 63 -3.23 12.72 4.48
CA GLN A 63 -4.16 13.67 5.08
C GLN A 63 -3.51 15.05 5.32
N GLU A 64 -2.18 15.11 5.41
CA GLU A 64 -1.40 16.34 5.65
C GLU A 64 -0.77 16.94 4.38
N VAL A 65 -1.02 16.38 3.19
CA VAL A 65 -0.73 17.10 1.93
C VAL A 65 -1.84 18.13 1.65
N ALA A 66 -2.05 19.04 2.61
CA ALA A 66 -2.60 20.35 2.32
C ALA A 66 -1.43 21.17 1.79
N VAL A 67 -1.39 21.40 0.48
CA VAL A 67 -0.41 22.26 -0.20
C VAL A 67 -0.12 23.50 0.66
N LEU A 68 1.08 23.59 1.22
CA LEU A 68 1.55 24.82 1.86
C LEU A 68 2.46 25.54 0.87
N ASN A 69 1.87 26.51 0.16
CA ASN A 69 2.65 27.54 -0.51
C ASN A 69 3.14 28.51 0.57
N LEU A 70 4.46 28.59 0.73
CA LEU A 70 5.12 29.67 1.45
C LEU A 70 5.58 30.68 0.41
N GLU A 71 4.79 31.73 0.22
CA GLU A 71 5.34 33.03 -0.22
C GLU A 71 6.04 33.71 0.96
#